data_AF-A0A7X5I9K8-F1
#
_entry.id   AF-A0A7X5I9K8-F1
#
_cell.length_a   1.000
_cell.length_b   1.000
_cell.length_c   1.000
_cell.angle_alpha   90.00
_cell.angle_beta   90.00
_cell.angle_gamma   90.00
#
_symmetry.space_group_name_H-M   'P 1'
#
loop_
_entity.id
_entity.type
_entity.pdbx_description
1 polymer ?
#
loop_
_entity_poly.entity_id
_entity_poly.type
_entity_poly.pdbx_seq_one_letter_code
_entity_poly.pdbx_strand_id
1 'polypeptide(L)'
;MRYAQIDENGICFADSYLSGEVNANDMVPLDENVISPLGKKYCDGKWQEVEQLQQIQLENDTEMIMQAITDLELENIKAQQQRQALAQQITNLELMILQGGE
;
A
#
# COMPACT_ATOMS: atom_id res chain seq x y z
N MET A 1 26.89 9.86 26.24
CA MET A 1 26.49 8.45 26.43
C MET A 1 25.48 8.09 25.36
N ARG A 2 25.57 6.90 24.79
CA ARG A 2 24.67 6.46 23.72
C ARG A 2 23.56 5.60 24.29
N TYR A 3 22.34 5.81 23.82
CA TYR A 3 21.16 5.11 24.28
C TYR A 3 20.30 4.68 23.10
N ALA A 4 19.73 3.48 23.18
CA ALA A 4 18.62 3.04 22.35
C ALA A 4 17.31 3.36 23.04
N GLN A 5 16.40 3.99 22.31
CA GLN A 5 15.03 4.21 22.78
C GLN A 5 14.12 3.11 22.24
N ILE A 6 13.40 2.45 23.15
CA ILE A 6 12.51 1.34 22.84
C ILE A 6 11.04 1.75 22.97
N ASP A 7 10.18 1.19 22.12
CA ASP A 7 8.74 1.34 22.20
C ASP A 7 8.11 0.39 23.24
N GLU A 8 6.78 0.43 23.37
CA GLU A 8 6.01 -0.45 24.25
C GLU A 8 6.17 -1.95 23.93
N ASN A 9 6.58 -2.29 22.70
CA ASN A 9 6.85 -3.66 22.27
C ASN A 9 8.31 -4.09 22.52
N GLY A 10 9.14 -3.18 23.04
CA GLY A 10 10.57 -3.34 23.26
C GLY A 10 11.41 -3.17 22.00
N ILE A 11 10.86 -2.60 20.92
CA ILE A 11 11.56 -2.40 19.64
C ILE A 11 12.29 -1.07 19.67
N CYS A 12 13.57 -1.08 19.33
CA CYS A 12 14.36 0.14 19.19
C CYS A 12 13.90 0.93 17.96
N PHE A 13 13.40 2.15 18.20
CA PHE A 13 12.99 3.06 17.13
C PHE A 13 13.93 4.27 17.00
N ALA A 14 14.79 4.53 17.99
CA ALA A 14 15.75 5.63 17.95
C ALA A 14 17.08 5.26 18.63
N ASP A 15 18.16 5.87 18.13
CA ASP A 15 19.51 5.77 18.68
C ASP A 15 20.04 7.19 18.89
N SER A 16 20.33 7.56 20.14
CA SER A 16 20.60 8.95 20.53
C SER A 16 21.85 9.06 21.41
N TYR A 17 22.59 10.15 21.22
CA TYR A 17 23.70 10.53 22.08
C TYR A 17 23.27 11.63 23.05
N LEU A 18 23.32 11.32 24.34
CA LEU A 18 22.93 12.23 25.41
C LEU A 18 24.14 12.73 26.19
N SER A 19 24.03 13.96 26.72
CA SER A 19 25.07 14.66 27.46
C SER A 19 25.26 14.17 28.90
N GLY A 20 24.37 13.31 29.41
CA GLY A 20 24.43 12.77 30.75
C GLY A 20 23.76 11.40 30.87
N GLU A 21 23.79 10.83 32.07
CA GLU A 21 23.13 9.57 32.39
C GLU A 21 21.61 9.76 32.44
N VAL A 22 20.89 8.90 31.73
CA VAL A 22 19.42 8.86 31.75
C VAL A 22 18.97 7.54 32.36
N ASN A 23 18.14 7.64 33.40
CA ASN A 23 17.47 6.52 34.03
C ASN A 23 15.98 6.57 33.68
N ALA A 24 15.62 5.92 32.57
CA ALA A 24 14.25 5.80 32.10
C ALA A 24 14.01 4.37 31.58
N ASN A 25 12.79 3.85 31.74
CA ASN A 25 12.46 2.46 31.41
C ASN A 25 12.54 2.17 29.90
N ASP A 26 12.35 3.20 29.07
CA ASP A 26 12.39 3.15 27.61
C ASP A 26 13.78 3.42 27.04
N MET A 27 14.79 3.61 27.89
CA MET A 27 16.15 4.00 27.50
C MET A 27 17.15 2.93 27.90
N VAL A 28 17.65 2.21 26.90
CA VAL A 28 18.66 1.15 27.08
C VAL A 28 20.05 1.72 26.78
N PRO A 29 20.98 1.75 27.74
CA PRO A 29 22.34 2.22 27.49
C PRO A 29 23.06 1.31 26.50
N LEU A 30 23.76 1.92 25.54
CA LEU A 30 24.55 1.23 24.53
C LEU A 30 26.04 1.50 24.75
N ASP A 31 26.84 0.44 24.58
CA ASP A 31 28.30 0.55 24.47
C ASP A 31 28.69 1.20 23.14
N GLU A 32 29.81 1.93 23.10
CA GLU A 32 30.30 2.59 21.88
C GLU A 32 30.60 1.61 20.75
N ASN A 33 30.93 0.36 21.08
CA ASN A 33 31.27 -0.69 20.10
C ASN A 33 30.04 -1.42 19.53
N VAL A 34 28.84 -1.17 20.04
CA VAL A 34 27.62 -1.86 19.60
C VAL A 34 27.07 -1.20 18.34
N ILE A 35 26.83 -2.01 17.29
CA ILE A 35 26.14 -1.55 16.08
C ILE A 35 24.73 -1.11 16.46
N SER A 36 24.24 -0.02 15.86
CA SER A 36 22.91 0.53 16.16
C SER A 36 21.84 -0.56 16.12
N PRO A 37 21.12 -0.83 17.23
CA PRO A 37 20.11 -1.88 17.29
C PRO A 37 18.77 -1.44 16.71
N LEU A 38 18.74 -0.43 15.83
CA LEU A 38 17.54 0.09 15.22
C LEU A 38 16.71 -1.04 14.57
N GLY A 39 15.42 -1.09 14.88
CA GLY A 39 14.51 -2.13 14.39
C GLY A 39 14.64 -3.49 15.08
N LYS A 40 15.53 -3.64 16.08
CA LYS A 40 15.66 -4.86 16.89
C LYS A 40 14.85 -4.74 18.17
N LYS A 41 14.38 -5.88 18.68
CA LYS A 41 13.68 -5.98 19.96
C LYS A 41 14.65 -6.27 21.09
N TYR A 42 14.51 -5.56 22.21
CA TYR A 42 15.26 -5.80 23.43
C TYR A 42 14.53 -6.82 24.30
N CYS A 43 15.11 -8.02 24.44
CA CYS A 43 14.58 -9.11 25.25
C CYS A 43 15.67 -9.61 26.21
N ASP A 44 15.42 -9.57 27.52
CA ASP A 44 16.30 -10.12 28.56
C ASP A 44 17.78 -9.72 28.42
N GLY A 45 18.03 -8.44 28.13
CA GLY A 45 19.40 -7.92 27.99
C GLY A 45 20.03 -8.10 26.60
N LYS A 46 19.31 -8.66 25.63
CA LYS A 46 19.82 -8.95 24.28
C LYS A 46 18.94 -8.34 23.19
N TRP A 47 19.59 -7.84 22.14
CA TRP A 47 18.93 -7.39 20.91
C TRP A 47 18.64 -8.56 20.00
N GLN A 48 17.36 -8.81 19.72
CA GLN A 48 16.88 -9.84 18.82
C GLN A 48 16.35 -9.21 17.54
N GLU A 49 16.62 -9.87 16.41
CA GLU A 49 16.07 -9.46 15.13
C GLU A 49 14.57 -9.75 15.12
N VAL A 50 13.78 -8.74 14.75
CA VAL A 50 12.34 -8.90 14.58
C VAL A 50 12.10 -9.22 13.11
N GLU A 51 11.24 -10.20 12.82
CA GLU A 51 10.73 -10.38 11.46
C GLU A 51 10.08 -9.08 11.02
N GLN A 52 10.76 -8.34 10.15
CA GLN A 52 10.15 -7.21 9.48
C GLN A 52 9.05 -7.79 8.61
N LEU A 53 7.80 -7.40 8.87
CA LEU A 53 6.70 -7.67 7.95
C LEU A 53 7.17 -7.22 6.56
N GLN A 54 7.27 -8.18 5.65
CA GLN A 54 7.68 -7.94 4.27
C GLN A 54 6.90 -6.75 3.75
N GLN A 55 7.61 -5.69 3.34
CA GLN A 55 6.98 -4.56 2.68
C GLN A 55 6.22 -5.11 1.49
N ILE A 56 4.88 -5.02 1.55
CA ILE A 56 3.98 -5.40 0.47
C ILE A 56 4.48 -4.66 -0.77
N GLN A 57 4.77 -5.40 -1.86
CA GLN A 57 5.27 -4.83 -3.11
C GLN A 57 4.18 -3.99 -3.79
N LEU A 58 3.96 -2.77 -3.28
CA LEU A 58 2.89 -1.87 -3.72
C LEU A 58 3.04 -1.40 -5.18
N GLU A 59 4.27 -1.38 -5.69
CA GLU A 59 4.59 -0.88 -7.03
C GLU A 59 4.06 -1.80 -8.14
N ASN A 60 4.14 -3.12 -7.97
CA ASN A 60 3.67 -4.08 -8.97
C ASN A 60 2.14 -4.10 -9.08
N ASP A 61 1.46 -4.04 -7.92
CA ASP A 61 0.00 -4.12 -7.84
C ASP A 61 -0.66 -2.90 -8.50
N THR A 62 -0.06 -1.72 -8.37
CA THR A 62 -0.63 -0.47 -8.91
C THR A 62 -0.64 -0.46 -10.44
N GLU A 63 0.45 -0.88 -11.08
CA GLU A 63 0.54 -0.96 -12.55
C GLU A 63 -0.44 -1.99 -13.12
N MET A 64 -0.53 -3.16 -12.49
CA MET A 64 -1.49 -4.19 -12.85
C MET A 64 -2.94 -3.70 -12.75
N ILE A 65 -3.28 -2.99 -11.67
CA ILE A 65 -4.62 -2.43 -11.47
C ILE A 65 -4.94 -1.38 -12.55
N MET A 66 -4.01 -0.49 -12.87
CA MET A 66 -4.22 0.52 -13.92
C MET A 66 -4.44 -0.10 -15.30
N GLN A 67 -3.71 -1.17 -15.63
CA GLN A 67 -3.92 -1.89 -16.88
C GLN A 67 -5.31 -2.54 -16.93
N ALA A 68 -5.72 -3.21 -15.85
CA ALA A 68 -7.04 -3.85 -15.77
C ALA A 68 -8.19 -2.83 -15.88
N ILE A 69 -8.05 -1.64 -15.27
CA ILE A 69 -9.04 -0.56 -15.39
C ILE A 69 -9.16 -0.11 -16.84
N THR A 70 -8.02 0.11 -17.52
CA THR A 70 -8.00 0.56 -18.92
C THR A 70 -8.71 -0.43 -19.84
N ASP A 71 -8.47 -1.72 -19.65
CA ASP A 71 -9.11 -2.78 -20.45
C ASP A 71 -10.63 -2.81 -20.23
N LEU A 72 -11.09 -2.67 -18.98
CA LEU A 72 -12.51 -2.62 -18.64
C LEU A 72 -13.21 -1.39 -19.22
N GLU A 73 -12.57 -0.22 -19.20
CA GLU A 73 -13.11 1.00 -19.80
C GLU A 73 -13.29 0.84 -21.32
N LEU A 74 -12.30 0.24 -21.99
CA LEU A 74 -12.37 -0.03 -23.42
C LEU A 74 -13.52 -0.98 -23.78
N GLU A 75 -13.70 -2.04 -22.99
CA GLU A 75 -14.81 -2.98 -23.19
C GLU A 75 -16.17 -2.29 -22.98
N ASN A 76 -16.29 -1.44 -21.96
CA ASN A 76 -17.50 -0.70 -21.67
C ASN A 76 -17.88 0.25 -22.83
N ILE A 77 -16.92 0.99 -23.36
CA ILE A 77 -17.13 1.89 -24.51
C ILE A 77 -17.63 1.09 -25.72
N LYS A 78 -17.01 -0.05 -26.03
CA LYS A 78 -17.45 -0.92 -27.14
C LYS A 78 -18.87 -1.43 -26.92
N ALA A 79 -19.19 -1.89 -25.72
CA ALA A 79 -20.52 -2.36 -25.38
C ALA A 79 -21.57 -1.23 -25.50
N GLN A 80 -21.23 -0.01 -25.09
CA GLN A 80 -22.10 1.16 -25.25
C GLN A 80 -22.34 1.50 -26.73
N GLN A 81 -21.29 1.51 -27.56
CA GLN A 81 -21.42 1.77 -29.00
C GLN A 81 -22.31 0.72 -29.68
N GLN A 82 -22.13 -0.56 -29.35
CA GLN A 82 -22.97 -1.63 -29.88
C GLN A 82 -24.44 -1.44 -29.51
N ARG A 83 -24.72 -1.09 -28.25
CA ARG A 83 -26.10 -0.80 -27.79
C ARG A 83 -26.71 0.38 -28.53
N GLN A 84 -25.94 1.46 -28.76
CA GLN A 84 -26.41 2.62 -29.52
C GLN A 84 -26.72 2.28 -30.98
N ALA A 85 -25.86 1.50 -31.63
CA ALA A 85 -26.08 1.07 -33.01
C ALA A 85 -27.33 0.20 -33.16
N LEU A 86 -27.56 -0.73 -32.22
CA LEU A 86 -28.77 -1.55 -32.19
C LEU A 86 -30.01 -0.69 -31.94
N ALA A 87 -29.95 0.26 -31.01
CA ALA A 87 -31.07 1.17 -30.74
C ALA A 87 -31.46 1.97 -31.99
N GLN A 88 -30.48 2.50 -32.74
CA GLN A 88 -30.74 3.20 -34.00
C GLN A 88 -31.39 2.30 -35.05
N GLN A 89 -30.93 1.05 -35.18
CA GLN A 89 -31.52 0.09 -36.10
C GLN A 89 -32.99 -0.20 -35.75
N ILE A 90 -33.29 -0.39 -34.46
CA ILE A 90 -34.66 -0.61 -33.98
C ILE A 90 -35.54 0.61 -34.33
N THR A 91 -35.08 1.82 -34.02
CA THR A 91 -35.84 3.05 -34.32
C THR A 91 -36.10 3.21 -35.82
N ASN A 92 -35.11 2.92 -36.68
CA ASN A 92 -35.30 2.99 -38.14
C ASN A 92 -36.35 1.97 -38.62
N LEU A 93 -36.34 0.75 -38.08
CA LEU A 93 -37.34 -0.27 -38.40
C LEU A 93 -38.73 0.14 -37.94
N GLU A 94 -38.87 0.70 -36.74
CA GLU A 94 -40.14 1.23 -36.23
C GLU A 94 -40.71 2.33 -37.15
N LEU A 95 -39.85 3.26 -37.61
CA LEU A 95 -40.26 4.31 -38.55
C LEU A 95 -40.71 3.75 -39.91
N MET A 96 -40.01 2.74 -40.46
CA MET A 96 -40.41 2.10 -41.72
C MET A 96 -41.77 1.40 -41.61
N ILE A 97 -42.05 0.76 -40.47
CA ILE A 97 -43.34 0.10 -40.22
C ILE A 97 -44.46 1.14 -40.10
N LEU A 98 -44.21 2.29 -39.45
CA LEU A 98 -45.19 3.37 -39.31
C LEU A 98 -45.48 4.09 -40.64
N GLN A 99 -44.48 4.23 -41.52
CA GLN A 99 -44.63 4.91 -42.81
C GLN A 99 -45.17 4.02 -43.95
N GLY A 100 -44.97 2.70 -43.87
CA GLY A 100 -45.49 1.74 -44.86
C GLY A 100 -46.93 1.29 -44.62
N GLY A 101 -47.64 1.91 -43.68
CA GLY A 101 -49.00 1.56 -43.25
C GLY A 101 -50.13 2.44 -43.81
N GLU A 102 -49.88 3.24 -44.86
CA GLU A 102 -50.91 3.97 -45.64
C GLU A 102 -51.19 3.29 -46.99
#